data_AF-A0A3D3SUA6-F1
#
_entry.id   AF-A0A3D3SUA6-F1
#
_cell.length_a   1.000
_cell.length_b   1.000
_cell.length_c   1.000
_cell.angle_alpha   90.00
_cell.angle_beta   90.00
_cell.angle_gamma   90.00
#
_symmetry.space_group_name_H-M   'P 1'
#
loop_
_entity.id
_entity.type
_entity.pdbx_description
1 polymer ?
#
loop_
_entity_poly.entity_id
_entity_poly.type
_entity_poly.pdbx_seq_one_letter_code
_entity_poly.pdbx_strand_id
1 'polypeptide(L)'
;YLQQMHSRFNGSAVLASAAYNAGPSRSQLWQSSIDRQVPGAAFAESIPFTETRDYVKQVLANTVMYETMLALSQTPSQPARHDDASSQRLSAWLSHIEPSSRSSSSR
;
A
#
# COMPACT_ATOMS: atom_id res chain seq x y z
N TYR A 1 -8.38 -18.02 -5.81
CA TYR A 1 -7.37 -19.10 -5.91
C TYR A 1 -6.05 -18.72 -5.24
N LEU A 2 -5.40 -17.58 -5.58
CA LEU A 2 -4.12 -17.19 -4.95
C LEU A 2 -4.18 -17.13 -3.41
N GLN A 3 -5.23 -16.53 -2.83
CA GLN A 3 -5.44 -16.51 -1.37
C GLN A 3 -5.47 -17.91 -0.75
N GLN A 4 -6.06 -18.89 -1.44
CA GLN A 4 -6.08 -20.28 -1.00
C GLN A 4 -4.68 -20.88 -0.96
N MET A 5 -3.84 -20.58 -1.97
CA MET A 5 -2.44 -21.01 -1.99
C MET A 5 -1.65 -20.32 -0.87
N HIS A 6 -1.85 -19.02 -0.67
CA HIS A 6 -1.20 -18.26 0.40
C HIS A 6 -1.50 -18.87 1.78
N SER A 7 -2.77 -19.16 2.08
CA SER A 7 -3.16 -19.86 3.30
C SER A 7 -2.58 -21.28 3.39
N ARG A 8 -2.58 -22.05 2.28
CA ARG A 8 -2.05 -23.42 2.23
C ARG A 8 -0.56 -23.49 2.56
N PHE A 9 0.22 -22.49 2.15
CA PHE A 9 1.66 -22.42 2.38
C PHE A 9 2.02 -21.50 3.55
N ASN A 10 1.16 -21.38 4.56
CA ASN A 10 1.39 -20.66 5.80
C ASN A 10 1.86 -19.20 5.62
N GLY A 11 1.31 -18.52 4.61
CA GLY A 11 1.67 -17.14 4.28
C GLY A 11 2.98 -16.97 3.51
N SER A 12 3.60 -18.05 3.04
CA SER A 12 4.77 -17.96 2.18
C SER A 12 4.39 -17.49 0.77
N ALA A 13 4.63 -16.20 0.50
CA ALA A 13 4.40 -15.61 -0.82
C ALA A 13 5.16 -16.36 -1.93
N VAL A 14 6.39 -16.79 -1.65
CA VAL A 14 7.24 -17.53 -2.61
C VAL A 14 6.62 -18.87 -2.99
N LEU A 15 6.21 -19.68 -2.00
CA LEU A 15 5.61 -20.99 -2.24
C LEU A 15 4.22 -20.87 -2.87
N ALA A 16 3.45 -19.86 -2.46
CA ALA A 16 2.13 -19.57 -3.01
C ALA A 16 2.21 -19.16 -4.50
N SER A 17 3.17 -18.30 -4.86
CA SER A 17 3.41 -17.90 -6.26
C SER A 17 3.85 -19.08 -7.13
N ALA A 18 4.75 -19.93 -6.64
CA ALA A 18 5.15 -21.15 -7.34
C ALA A 18 3.96 -22.11 -7.52
N ALA A 19 3.12 -22.26 -6.49
CA ALA A 19 1.92 -23.10 -6.55
C ALA A 19 0.85 -22.54 -7.48
N TYR A 20 0.73 -21.22 -7.59
CA TYR A 20 -0.21 -20.58 -8.51
C TYR A 20 0.17 -20.86 -9.97
N ASN A 21 1.45 -20.77 -10.32
CA ASN A 21 1.93 -21.00 -11.69
C ASN A 21 2.09 -22.48 -12.06
N ALA A 22 2.72 -23.28 -11.19
CA ALA A 22 3.10 -24.67 -11.50
C ALA A 22 2.21 -25.73 -10.81
N GLY A 23 1.30 -25.30 -9.95
CA GLY A 23 0.42 -26.17 -9.15
C GLY A 23 0.96 -26.46 -7.74
N PRO A 24 0.08 -26.65 -6.74
CA PRO A 24 0.47 -26.84 -5.35
C PRO A 24 1.33 -28.09 -5.11
N SER A 25 1.07 -29.18 -5.82
CA SER A 25 1.84 -30.42 -5.69
C SER A 25 3.31 -30.22 -6.08
N ARG A 26 3.58 -29.43 -7.14
CA ARG A 26 4.96 -29.14 -7.57
C ARG A 26 5.67 -28.23 -6.58
N SER A 27 5.01 -27.15 -6.14
CA SER A 27 5.56 -26.24 -5.13
C SER A 27 5.95 -26.98 -3.84
N GLN A 28 5.07 -27.87 -3.36
CA GLN A 28 5.32 -28.69 -2.19
C GLN A 28 6.46 -29.71 -2.41
N LEU A 29 6.50 -30.35 -3.58
CA LEU A 29 7.58 -31.28 -3.94
C LEU A 29 8.94 -30.57 -3.94
N TRP A 30 9.06 -29.43 -4.61
CA TRP A 30 10.31 -28.67 -4.68
C TRP A 30 10.75 -28.14 -3.32
N GLN A 31 9.81 -27.76 -2.45
CA GLN A 31 10.14 -27.38 -1.08
C GLN A 31 10.70 -28.58 -0.32
N SER A 32 10.06 -29.75 -0.45
CA SER A 32 10.47 -30.97 0.25
C SER A 32 11.78 -31.58 -0.26
N SER A 33 12.20 -31.25 -1.49
CA SER A 33 13.49 -31.72 -2.05
C SER A 33 14.71 -30.95 -1.53
N ILE A 34 14.51 -29.92 -0.70
CA ILE A 34 15.59 -29.17 -0.07
C ILE A 34 15.72 -29.66 1.37
N ASP A 35 16.82 -30.34 1.68
CA ASP A 35 17.07 -31.00 2.98
C ASP A 35 17.20 -30.06 4.19
N ARG A 36 17.06 -28.75 3.97
CA ARG A 36 17.20 -27.72 4.99
C ARG A 36 16.25 -26.57 4.72
N GLN A 37 15.93 -25.81 5.76
CA GLN A 37 15.24 -24.54 5.58
C GLN A 37 16.14 -23.56 4.82
N VAL A 38 15.58 -22.95 3.79
CA VAL A 38 16.28 -21.95 2.96
C VAL A 38 15.49 -20.65 2.89
N PRO A 39 16.17 -19.51 2.68
CA PRO A 39 15.49 -18.27 2.34
C PRO A 39 14.63 -18.41 1.09
N GLY A 40 13.55 -17.64 0.99
CA GLY A 40 12.64 -17.67 -0.15
C GLY A 40 13.32 -17.40 -1.50
N ALA A 41 14.32 -16.51 -1.54
CA ALA A 41 15.12 -16.27 -2.74
C ALA A 41 15.90 -17.52 -3.19
N ALA A 42 16.52 -18.24 -2.26
CA ALA A 42 17.24 -19.47 -2.56
C ALA A 42 16.30 -20.59 -3.03
N PHE A 43 15.11 -20.69 -2.42
CA PHE A 43 14.06 -21.57 -2.94
C PHE A 43 13.68 -21.19 -4.38
N ALA A 44 13.45 -19.91 -4.67
CA ALA A 44 13.06 -19.47 -6.01
C ALA A 44 14.11 -19.85 -7.07
N GLU A 45 15.41 -19.73 -6.75
CA GLU A 45 16.50 -20.17 -7.63
C GLU A 45 16.53 -21.69 -7.85
N SER A 46 16.07 -22.48 -6.88
CA SER A 46 16.06 -23.95 -6.98
C SER A 46 14.92 -24.50 -7.85
N ILE A 47 13.94 -23.69 -8.24
CA ILE A 47 12.78 -24.12 -9.03
C ILE A 47 13.25 -24.68 -10.39
N PRO A 48 12.91 -25.94 -10.75
CA PRO A 48 13.42 -26.57 -11.97
C PRO A 48 12.92 -25.93 -13.26
N PHE A 49 11.71 -25.39 -13.26
CA PHE A 49 11.12 -24.76 -14.43
C PHE A 49 11.56 -23.30 -14.50
N THR A 50 12.35 -22.95 -15.51
CA THR A 50 12.85 -21.58 -15.70
C THR A 50 11.70 -20.57 -15.78
N GLU A 51 10.64 -20.88 -16.52
CA GLU A 51 9.44 -20.03 -16.59
C GLU A 51 8.83 -19.78 -15.21
N THR A 52 8.67 -20.82 -14.38
CA THR A 52 8.13 -20.68 -13.03
C THR A 52 9.07 -19.90 -12.11
N ARG A 53 10.38 -20.13 -12.23
CA ARG A 53 11.41 -19.39 -11.48
C ARG A 53 11.34 -17.90 -11.80
N ASP A 54 11.28 -17.54 -13.08
CA ASP A 54 11.20 -16.16 -13.52
C ASP A 54 9.88 -15.50 -13.12
N TYR A 55 8.77 -16.23 -13.22
CA TYR A 55 7.46 -15.80 -12.74
C TYR A 55 7.47 -15.46 -11.25
N VAL A 56 8.01 -16.36 -10.42
CA VAL A 56 8.09 -16.14 -8.96
C VAL A 56 8.92 -14.90 -8.64
N LYS A 57 10.08 -14.73 -9.31
CA LYS A 57 10.92 -13.54 -9.13
C LYS A 57 10.19 -12.25 -9.49
N GLN A 58 9.47 -12.24 -10.62
CA GLN A 58 8.70 -11.08 -11.08
C GLN A 58 7.58 -10.73 -10.09
N VAL A 59 6.83 -11.73 -9.60
CA VAL A 59 5.77 -11.48 -8.61
C VAL A 59 6.35 -10.83 -7.36
N LEU A 60 7.44 -11.35 -6.81
CA LEU A 60 8.04 -10.83 -5.58
C LEU A 60 8.63 -9.42 -5.77
N ALA A 61 9.31 -9.18 -6.90
CA ALA A 61 9.82 -7.86 -7.22
C ALA A 61 8.69 -6.83 -7.37
N ASN A 62 7.62 -7.21 -8.06
CA ASN A 62 6.44 -6.36 -8.22
C ASN A 62 5.74 -6.10 -6.88
N THR A 63 5.64 -7.08 -6.00
CA THR A 63 5.06 -6.89 -4.65
C THR A 63 5.80 -5.78 -3.89
N VAL A 64 7.13 -5.84 -3.82
CA VAL A 64 7.94 -4.81 -3.14
C VAL A 64 7.79 -3.44 -3.80
N MET A 65 7.79 -3.41 -5.15
CA MET A 65 7.60 -2.16 -5.90
C MET A 65 6.24 -1.53 -5.59
N TYR A 66 5.16 -2.31 -5.61
CA TYR A 66 3.81 -1.81 -5.34
C TYR A 66 3.61 -1.42 -3.87
N GLU A 67 4.16 -2.18 -2.92
CA GLU A 67 4.16 -1.79 -1.51
C GLU A 67 4.82 -0.41 -1.32
N THR A 68 5.97 -0.20 -1.97
CA THR A 68 6.69 1.07 -1.94
C THR A 68 5.88 2.20 -2.59
N MET A 69 5.33 1.97 -3.79
CA MET A 69 4.51 2.96 -4.50
C MET A 69 3.26 3.34 -3.71
N LEU A 70 2.58 2.36 -3.10
CA LEU A 70 1.39 2.58 -2.29
C LEU A 70 1.74 3.32 -1.00
N ALA A 71 2.87 3.02 -0.36
CA ALA A 71 3.33 3.77 0.81
C ALA A 71 3.63 5.23 0.47
N LEU A 72 4.30 5.49 -0.67
CA LEU A 72 4.58 6.84 -1.16
C LEU A 72 3.31 7.58 -1.59
N SER A 73 2.33 6.87 -2.15
CA SER A 73 1.03 7.45 -2.55
C SER A 73 0.10 7.71 -1.35
N GLN A 74 0.33 7.03 -0.22
CA GLN A 74 -0.35 7.22 1.05
C GLN A 74 0.32 8.27 1.95
N THR A 75 1.36 8.95 1.46
CA THR A 75 1.85 10.18 2.11
C THR A 75 0.66 11.10 2.31
N PRO A 76 0.33 11.54 3.54
CA PRO A 76 -0.88 12.31 3.78
C PRO A 76 -0.95 13.49 2.82
N SER A 77 -1.93 13.46 1.92
CA SER A 77 -2.37 14.63 1.18
C SER A 77 -2.82 15.66 2.22
N GLN A 78 -1.89 16.56 2.57
CA GLN A 78 -2.04 17.68 3.50
C GLN A 78 -2.22 17.31 4.98
N PRO A 79 -1.54 18.02 5.92
CA PRO A 79 -2.13 18.14 7.24
C PRO A 79 -3.49 18.82 7.06
N ALA A 80 -4.55 18.21 7.58
CA ALA A 80 -5.80 18.92 7.81
C ALA A 80 -5.49 20.25 8.54
N ARG A 81 -6.14 21.34 8.10
CA ARG A 81 -6.10 22.75 8.58
C ARG A 81 -5.29 23.64 7.63
N HIS A 82 -5.90 24.46 6.79
CA HIS A 82 -6.94 25.44 7.10
C HIS A 82 -8.08 25.43 6.09
N ASP A 83 -9.28 25.05 6.53
CA ASP A 83 -10.51 25.40 5.84
C ASP A 83 -10.70 26.93 5.89
N ASP A 84 -10.87 27.51 4.71
CA ASP A 84 -11.07 28.94 4.37
C ASP A 84 -12.30 29.60 5.08
N ALA A 85 -13.08 28.82 5.82
CA ALA A 85 -14.22 29.32 6.59
C ALA A 85 -13.82 30.18 7.80
N SER A 86 -12.57 30.11 8.27
CA SER A 86 -12.12 30.85 9.46
C SER A 86 -11.69 32.28 9.14
N SER A 87 -11.09 32.50 7.97
CA SER A 87 -10.64 33.81 7.48
C SER A 87 -11.81 34.74 7.13
N GLN A 88 -12.92 34.16 6.66
CA GLN A 88 -14.17 34.90 6.39
C GLN A 88 -14.94 35.23 7.68
N ARG A 89 -14.81 34.42 8.73
CA ARG A 89 -15.50 34.66 10.03
C ARG A 89 -14.77 35.69 10.91
N LEU A 90 -13.44 35.76 10.83
CA LEU A 90 -12.67 36.78 11.54
C LEU A 90 -12.84 38.18 10.92
N SER A 91 -12.96 38.26 9.59
CA SER A 91 -13.29 39.52 8.91
C SER A 91 -14.74 39.97 9.12
N ALA A 92 -15.69 39.02 9.22
CA ALA A 92 -17.10 39.32 9.53
C ALA A 92 -17.35 39.74 11.00
N TRP A 93 -16.53 39.28 11.95
CA TRP A 93 -16.65 39.67 13.36
C TRP A 93 -16.00 41.04 13.64
N LEU A 94 -14.87 41.34 12.99
CA LEU A 94 -14.20 42.64 13.11
C LEU A 94 -14.99 43.80 12.47
N SER A 95 -15.89 43.53 11.52
CA SER A 95 -16.75 44.56 10.91
C SER A 95 -18.00 44.92 11.73
N HIS A 96 -18.30 44.19 12.81
CA HIS A 96 -19.47 44.40 13.68
C HIS A 96 -19.13 45.04 15.04
N ILE A 97 -17.85 45.31 15.33
CA ILE A 97 -17.40 45.95 16.58
C ILE A 97 -16.89 47.38 16.30
N GLU A 98 -17.69 48.15 15.56
CA GLU A 98 -17.59 49.61 15.56
C GLU A 98 -18.98 50.15 15.94
N PRO A 99 -19.14 50.80 17.11
CA PRO A 99 -20.40 51.42 17.45
C PRO A 99 -20.64 52.63 16.52
N SER A 100 -21.66 52.50 15.67
CA SER A 100 -22.20 53.61 14.89
C SER A 100 -22.80 54.68 15.83
N SER A 101 -22.05 55.74 16.12
CA SER A 101 -22.67 56.99 16.55
C SER A 101 -23.37 57.63 15.35
N ARG A 102 -24.70 57.70 15.49
CA ARG A 102 -25.69 58.23 14.55
C ARG A 102 -25.40 59.64 14.05
N SER A 103 -25.90 59.86 12.84
CA SER A 103 -26.29 61.13 12.22
C SER A 103 -27.04 62.10 13.14
N SER A 104 -26.86 63.41 12.93
CA SER A 104 -28.02 64.30 12.79
C SER A 104 -27.76 65.50 11.88
N SER A 105 -28.67 65.62 10.92
CA SER A 105 -29.01 66.67 9.97
C SER A 105 -28.80 68.14 10.35
N SER A 106 -28.49 68.91 9.28
CA SER A 106 -29.10 70.19 8.87
C SER A 106 -28.82 71.49 9.65
N ARG A 107 -28.07 72.39 9.01
CA ARG A 107 -28.58 73.66 8.45
C ARG A 107 -27.63 74.20 7.39
#